data_AF-A0A9P3GJ98-F1
#
_entry.id   AF-A0A9P3GJ98-F1
#
_cell.length_a   1.000
_cell.length_b   1.000
_cell.length_c   1.000
_cell.angle_alpha   90.00
_cell.angle_beta   90.00
_cell.angle_gamma   90.00
#
_symmetry.space_group_name_H-M   'P 1'
#
loop_
_entity.id
_entity.type
_entity.pdbx_description
1 polymer ?
#
loop_
_entity_poly.entity_id
_entity_poly.type
_entity_poly.pdbx_seq_one_letter_code
_entity_poly.pdbx_strand_id
1 'polypeptide(L)'
;MPPSPTSPHASTPQEHAAVQDYRANIWNPFQNYYEDKWSQARWDAAIRDYKRRHDAGVLEALRAKKVLPPWDVLEDQLKKGPPPFLRPGWTSPLVGRPLDLRWLDQNAFVQIRGTMDDWKAFKIVLIEFWATWCRPCHNVFPHLSHLANNEPRVKVITFADEGIFNGTPTDVAALKRFVFARGDMNYPIFIDTNHVAYNALFKPGQNFSVPLVFIITTHDRKVHWVGNGEELDAPLAVALASLR
;
A
#
# COMPACT_ATOMS: atom_id res chain seq x y z
N MET A 1 34.81 21.75 19.95
CA MET A 1 33.88 20.74 19.38
C MET A 1 33.37 19.91 20.54
N PRO A 2 32.06 19.87 20.79
CA PRO A 2 31.51 18.94 21.78
C PRO A 2 31.65 17.51 21.24
N PRO A 3 31.91 16.50 22.09
CA PRO A 3 31.90 15.11 21.66
C PRO A 3 30.48 14.73 21.18
N SER A 4 30.41 14.07 20.03
CA SER A 4 29.17 13.48 19.53
C SER A 4 28.57 12.53 20.56
N PRO A 5 27.24 12.52 20.76
CA PRO A 5 26.61 11.52 21.61
C PRO A 5 26.77 10.16 20.94
N THR A 6 27.66 9.33 21.49
CA THR A 6 27.75 7.92 21.15
C THR A 6 26.40 7.28 21.44
N SER A 7 25.73 6.82 20.38
CA SER A 7 24.50 6.03 20.48
C SER A 7 24.73 4.85 21.44
N PRO A 8 23.88 4.63 22.46
CA PRO A 8 24.21 3.73 23.57
C PRO A 8 24.32 2.24 23.21
N HIS A 9 24.10 1.83 21.96
CA HIS A 9 24.22 0.43 21.53
C HIS A 9 24.78 0.30 20.12
N ALA A 10 26.04 0.68 19.89
CA ALA A 10 26.75 0.25 18.68
C ALA A 10 26.81 -1.28 18.67
N SER A 11 26.33 -1.91 17.60
CA SER A 11 26.32 -3.36 17.50
C SER A 11 27.74 -3.90 17.34
N THR A 12 28.00 -5.02 18.01
CA THR A 12 29.33 -5.65 17.97
C THR A 12 29.59 -6.28 16.60
N PRO A 13 30.85 -6.56 16.22
CA PRO A 13 31.14 -7.28 14.98
C PRO A 13 30.44 -8.64 14.88
N GLN A 14 30.31 -9.35 16.01
CA GLN A 14 29.59 -10.62 16.09
C GLN A 14 28.08 -10.45 15.88
N GLU A 15 27.48 -9.41 16.48
CA GLU A 15 26.08 -9.06 16.25
C GLU A 15 25.82 -8.71 14.77
N HIS A 16 26.69 -7.93 14.15
CA HIS A 16 26.59 -7.61 12.72
C HIS A 16 26.68 -8.85 11.85
N ALA A 17 27.63 -9.75 12.12
CA ALA A 17 27.79 -11.00 11.38
C ALA A 17 26.54 -11.89 11.53
N ALA A 18 25.98 -12.01 12.73
CA ALA A 18 24.75 -12.74 12.98
C ALA A 18 23.55 -12.15 12.22
N VAL A 19 23.40 -10.82 12.19
CA VAL A 19 22.32 -10.16 11.44
C VAL A 19 22.46 -10.35 9.93
N GLN A 20 23.68 -10.26 9.40
CA GLN A 20 23.95 -10.49 7.98
C GLN A 20 23.63 -11.92 7.58
N ASP A 21 24.08 -12.89 8.38
CA ASP A 21 23.79 -14.30 8.17
C ASP A 21 22.29 -14.61 8.30
N TYR A 22 21.61 -14.04 9.30
CA TYR A 22 20.16 -14.15 9.45
C TYR A 22 19.45 -13.69 8.17
N ARG A 23 19.83 -12.55 7.62
CA ARG A 23 19.26 -12.04 6.36
C ARG A 23 19.52 -13.00 5.20
N ALA A 24 20.76 -13.45 5.05
CA ALA A 24 21.20 -14.25 3.93
C ALA A 24 20.64 -15.69 3.95
N ASN A 25 20.56 -16.32 5.12
CA ASN A 25 20.35 -17.75 5.26
C ASN A 25 19.02 -18.13 5.94
N ILE A 26 18.36 -17.19 6.62
CA ILE A 26 17.02 -17.41 7.22
C ILE A 26 15.96 -16.54 6.54
N TRP A 27 16.14 -15.23 6.46
CA TRP A 27 15.10 -14.35 5.92
C TRP A 27 14.91 -14.51 4.41
N ASN A 28 15.94 -14.22 3.61
CA ASN A 28 15.86 -14.20 2.15
C ASN A 28 15.45 -15.55 1.53
N PRO A 29 16.02 -16.71 1.94
CA PRO A 29 15.71 -17.98 1.30
C PRO A 29 14.28 -18.46 1.54
N PHE A 30 13.63 -17.96 2.59
CA PHE A 30 12.28 -18.36 2.98
C PHE A 30 11.20 -17.37 2.55
N GLN A 31 11.55 -16.19 1.99
CA GLN A 31 10.57 -15.20 1.53
C GLN A 31 9.56 -15.75 0.49
N ASN A 32 9.99 -16.71 -0.32
CA ASN A 32 9.16 -17.33 -1.37
C ASN A 32 8.71 -18.76 -1.04
N TYR A 33 8.93 -19.21 0.20
CA TYR A 33 8.79 -20.60 0.64
C TYR A 33 7.61 -20.78 1.61
N TYR A 34 6.50 -20.09 1.35
CA TYR A 34 5.29 -20.07 2.19
C TYR A 34 4.22 -21.07 1.71
N GLU A 35 3.20 -21.27 2.55
CA GLU A 35 2.01 -22.10 2.27
C GLU A 35 2.36 -23.51 1.74
N ASP A 36 1.94 -23.84 0.53
CA ASP A 36 2.16 -25.13 -0.14
C ASP A 36 3.64 -25.43 -0.40
N LYS A 37 4.48 -24.39 -0.46
CA LYS A 37 5.93 -24.52 -0.64
C LYS A 37 6.66 -24.72 0.68
N TRP A 38 6.01 -24.52 1.83
CA TRP A 38 6.66 -24.61 3.13
C TRP A 38 7.20 -26.01 3.40
N SER A 39 8.43 -26.09 3.92
CA SER A 39 9.06 -27.34 4.35
C SER A 39 9.55 -27.21 5.78
N GLN A 40 8.87 -27.90 6.71
CA GLN A 40 9.24 -27.89 8.12
C GLN A 40 10.67 -28.39 8.34
N ALA A 41 11.04 -29.49 7.68
CA ALA A 41 12.37 -30.06 7.77
C ALA A 41 13.47 -29.08 7.32
N ARG A 42 13.21 -28.31 6.26
CA ARG A 42 14.14 -27.28 5.75
C ARG A 42 14.29 -26.13 6.75
N TRP A 43 13.17 -25.64 7.29
CA TRP A 43 13.16 -24.62 8.32
C TRP A 43 13.94 -25.05 9.57
N ASP A 44 13.62 -26.22 10.12
CA ASP A 44 14.26 -26.73 11.33
C ASP A 44 15.77 -26.93 11.11
N ALA A 45 16.17 -27.41 9.92
CA ALA A 45 17.57 -27.55 9.56
C ALA A 45 18.29 -26.19 9.51
N ALA A 46 17.69 -25.17 8.87
CA ALA A 46 18.25 -23.83 8.77
C ALA A 46 18.39 -23.17 10.15
N ILE A 47 17.38 -23.27 11.02
CA ILE A 47 17.43 -22.72 12.37
C ILE A 47 18.46 -23.44 13.25
N ARG A 48 18.54 -24.78 13.17
CA ARG A 48 19.61 -25.53 13.86
C ARG A 48 20.99 -25.12 13.40
N ASP A 49 21.17 -24.94 12.09
CA ASP A 49 22.44 -24.52 11.50
C ASP A 49 22.85 -23.11 11.94
N TYR A 50 21.93 -22.16 11.84
CA TYR A 50 22.12 -20.79 12.30
C TYR A 50 22.50 -20.72 13.78
N LYS A 51 21.76 -21.41 14.66
CA LYS A 51 22.06 -21.46 16.10
C LYS A 51 23.43 -22.08 16.41
N ARG A 52 23.91 -23.03 15.60
CA ARG A 52 25.21 -23.67 15.79
C ARG A 52 26.38 -22.74 15.43
N ARG A 53 26.18 -21.82 14.49
CA ARG A 53 27.22 -20.93 13.97
C ARG A 53 27.43 -19.65 14.79
N HIS A 54 26.52 -19.34 15.71
CA HIS A 54 26.55 -18.11 16.52
C HIS A 54 26.52 -18.40 18.01
N ASP A 55 27.18 -17.53 18.78
CA ASP A 55 27.15 -17.58 20.24
C ASP A 55 25.73 -17.32 20.78
N ALA A 56 25.31 -18.11 21.77
CA ALA A 56 23.96 -18.00 22.34
C ALA A 56 23.73 -16.64 23.01
N GLY A 57 24.73 -16.08 23.68
CA GLY A 57 24.66 -14.75 24.31
C GLY A 57 24.49 -13.63 23.30
N VAL A 58 25.16 -13.73 22.14
CA VAL A 58 24.95 -12.79 21.01
C VAL A 58 23.51 -12.85 20.49
N LEU A 59 22.96 -14.06 20.33
CA LEU A 59 21.58 -14.22 19.86
C LEU A 59 20.56 -13.69 20.88
N GLU A 60 20.78 -13.91 22.18
CA GLU A 60 19.95 -13.33 23.23
C GLU A 60 20.04 -11.80 23.28
N ALA A 61 21.23 -11.22 23.12
CA ALA A 61 21.41 -9.77 23.06
C ALA A 61 20.65 -9.16 21.86
N LEU A 62 20.73 -9.78 20.69
CA LEU A 62 19.98 -9.35 19.50
C LEU A 62 18.47 -9.45 19.68
N ARG A 63 17.98 -10.49 20.36
CA ARG A 63 16.56 -10.62 20.73
C ARG A 63 16.12 -9.54 21.71
N ALA A 64 16.91 -9.28 22.76
CA ALA A 64 16.63 -8.22 23.73
C ALA A 64 16.56 -6.83 23.07
N LYS A 65 17.40 -6.60 22.05
CA LYS A 65 17.39 -5.40 21.20
C LYS A 65 16.28 -5.40 20.14
N LYS A 66 15.45 -6.44 20.05
CA LYS A 66 14.39 -6.64 19.05
C LYS A 66 14.90 -6.63 17.60
N VAL A 67 16.17 -6.98 17.40
CA VAL A 67 16.79 -7.09 16.07
C VAL A 67 16.48 -8.46 15.45
N LEU A 68 16.51 -9.52 16.27
CA LEU A 68 16.04 -10.85 15.88
C LEU A 68 14.67 -11.13 16.50
N PRO A 69 13.69 -11.62 15.72
CA PRO A 69 12.40 -12.04 16.26
C PRO A 69 12.53 -13.37 17.02
N PRO A 70 11.53 -13.73 17.86
CA PRO A 70 11.33 -15.11 18.28
C PRO A 70 11.17 -16.03 17.07
N TRP A 71 11.71 -17.25 17.16
CA TRP A 71 11.77 -18.15 16.00
C TRP A 71 10.40 -18.69 15.58
N ASP A 72 9.54 -18.99 16.54
CA ASP A 72 8.15 -19.40 16.35
C ASP A 72 7.34 -18.28 15.67
N VAL A 73 7.48 -17.04 16.13
CA VAL A 73 6.80 -15.88 15.51
C VAL A 73 7.27 -15.68 14.07
N LEU A 74 8.57 -15.77 13.82
CA LEU A 74 9.13 -15.65 12.48
C LEU A 74 8.68 -16.80 11.57
N GLU A 75 8.66 -18.02 12.10
CA GLU A 75 8.19 -19.20 11.41
C GLU A 75 6.75 -19.02 10.95
N ASP A 76 5.85 -18.66 11.87
CA ASP A 76 4.43 -18.46 11.56
C ASP A 76 4.25 -17.36 10.49
N GLN A 77 5.01 -16.27 10.59
CA GLN A 77 5.00 -15.20 9.60
C GLN A 77 5.46 -15.68 8.22
N LEU A 78 6.63 -16.33 8.13
CA LEU A 78 7.18 -16.79 6.86
C LEU A 78 6.35 -17.90 6.25
N LYS A 79 5.79 -18.79 7.06
CA LYS A 79 4.91 -19.88 6.64
C LYS A 79 3.60 -19.36 6.06
N LYS A 80 3.03 -18.30 6.64
CA LYS A 80 1.85 -17.61 6.09
C LYS A 80 2.17 -16.84 4.81
N GLY A 81 3.40 -16.37 4.67
CA GLY A 81 3.85 -15.57 3.54
C GLY A 81 3.29 -14.13 3.56
N PRO A 82 3.65 -13.32 2.57
CA PRO A 82 3.12 -11.97 2.46
C PRO A 82 1.61 -12.00 2.17
N PRO A 83 0.88 -10.91 2.48
CA PRO A 83 -0.51 -10.73 2.05
C PRO A 83 -0.71 -11.03 0.56
N PRO A 84 -1.84 -11.63 0.15
CA PRO A 84 -2.06 -12.05 -1.24
C PRO A 84 -1.78 -10.97 -2.29
N PHE A 85 -2.16 -9.72 -2.03
CA PHE A 85 -1.97 -8.61 -2.96
C PHE A 85 -0.52 -8.18 -3.18
N LEU A 86 0.42 -8.68 -2.37
CA LEU A 86 1.87 -8.48 -2.56
C LEU A 86 2.54 -9.67 -3.23
N ARG A 87 1.78 -10.71 -3.61
CA ARG A 87 2.33 -11.92 -4.22
C ARG A 87 2.43 -11.75 -5.74
N PRO A 88 3.51 -12.24 -6.37
CA PRO A 88 3.63 -12.23 -7.83
C PRO A 88 2.43 -12.88 -8.53
N GLY A 89 1.91 -12.24 -9.57
CA GLY A 89 0.79 -12.73 -10.36
C GLY A 89 -0.59 -12.56 -9.72
N TRP A 90 -0.68 -11.97 -8.52
CA TRP A 90 -1.97 -11.61 -7.95
C TRP A 90 -2.65 -10.51 -8.77
N THR A 91 -3.97 -10.61 -8.90
CA THR A 91 -4.82 -9.56 -9.45
C THR A 91 -6.02 -9.35 -8.55
N SER A 92 -6.51 -8.10 -8.49
CA SER A 92 -7.74 -7.79 -7.75
C SER A 92 -8.92 -8.60 -8.31
N PRO A 93 -9.80 -9.13 -7.44
CA PRO A 93 -11.02 -9.82 -7.87
C PRO A 93 -12.01 -8.90 -8.62
N LEU A 94 -11.81 -7.58 -8.58
CA LEU A 94 -12.62 -6.62 -9.31
C LEU A 94 -12.18 -6.45 -10.77
N VAL A 95 -10.94 -6.81 -11.13
CA VAL A 95 -10.46 -6.64 -12.51
C VAL A 95 -11.34 -7.42 -13.50
N GLY A 96 -11.79 -6.74 -14.55
CA GLY A 96 -12.71 -7.26 -15.56
C GLY A 96 -14.18 -7.34 -15.12
N ARG A 97 -14.51 -7.00 -13.87
CA ARG A 97 -15.89 -7.03 -13.36
C ARG A 97 -16.55 -5.66 -13.48
N PRO A 98 -17.84 -5.59 -13.87
CA PRO A 98 -18.61 -4.36 -13.79
C PRO A 98 -18.92 -4.03 -12.33
N LEU A 99 -18.90 -2.74 -11.99
CA LEU A 99 -19.26 -2.22 -10.68
C LEU A 99 -20.53 -1.38 -10.72
N ASP A 100 -21.25 -1.35 -9.60
CA ASP A 100 -22.22 -0.30 -9.35
C ASP A 100 -21.48 0.95 -8.89
N LEU A 101 -21.56 2.03 -9.67
CA LEU A 101 -20.91 3.32 -9.37
C LEU A 101 -21.92 4.38 -8.90
N ARG A 102 -23.20 4.02 -8.68
CA ARG A 102 -24.23 4.96 -8.20
C ARG A 102 -23.92 5.52 -6.81
N TRP A 103 -23.01 4.90 -6.07
CA TRP A 103 -22.50 5.43 -4.81
C TRP A 103 -21.72 6.74 -4.97
N LEU A 104 -21.15 7.02 -6.15
CA LEU A 104 -20.57 8.33 -6.47
C LEU A 104 -21.62 9.44 -6.56
N ASP A 105 -22.88 9.11 -6.82
CA ASP A 105 -23.96 10.09 -6.89
C ASP A 105 -24.59 10.35 -5.50
N GLN A 106 -24.08 9.71 -4.45
CA GLN A 106 -24.57 9.91 -3.09
C GLN A 106 -23.91 11.13 -2.45
N ASN A 107 -24.70 11.97 -1.79
CA ASN A 107 -24.20 13.08 -0.98
C ASN A 107 -23.68 12.56 0.39
N ALA A 108 -22.77 11.59 0.37
CA ALA A 108 -22.30 10.85 1.55
C ALA A 108 -20.87 11.23 2.00
N PHE A 109 -20.21 12.12 1.25
CA PHE A 109 -18.79 12.44 1.41
C PHE A 109 -18.57 13.87 1.88
N VAL A 110 -17.55 14.10 2.69
CA VAL A 110 -17.10 15.47 2.98
C VAL A 110 -16.22 15.95 1.84
N GLN A 111 -16.71 16.94 1.09
CA GLN A 111 -15.95 17.58 0.02
C GLN A 111 -14.85 18.49 0.58
N ILE A 112 -13.63 18.33 0.08
CA ILE A 112 -12.48 19.18 0.40
C ILE A 112 -12.18 20.11 -0.78
N ARG A 113 -12.13 19.57 -1.99
CA ARG A 113 -11.79 20.31 -3.22
C ARG A 113 -12.47 19.68 -4.43
N GLY A 114 -12.78 20.51 -5.43
CA GLY A 114 -13.30 20.05 -6.72
C GLY A 114 -14.70 19.43 -6.61
N THR A 115 -15.19 18.85 -7.70
CA THR A 115 -16.48 18.14 -7.71
C THR A 115 -16.33 16.76 -8.36
N MET A 116 -17.11 15.78 -7.88
CA MET A 116 -17.26 14.48 -8.52
C MET A 116 -18.40 14.43 -9.55
N ASP A 117 -19.15 15.53 -9.69
CA ASP A 117 -20.26 15.63 -10.65
C ASP A 117 -19.82 15.34 -12.08
N ASP A 118 -20.81 14.95 -12.89
CA ASP A 118 -20.67 14.61 -14.30
C ASP A 118 -19.60 13.57 -14.60
N TRP A 119 -19.20 12.75 -13.62
CA TRP A 119 -18.22 11.68 -13.83
C TRP A 119 -18.61 10.74 -14.98
N LYS A 120 -19.90 10.58 -15.25
CA LYS A 120 -20.46 9.77 -16.35
C LYS A 120 -20.14 10.33 -17.74
N ALA A 121 -19.86 11.63 -17.86
CA ALA A 121 -19.52 12.28 -19.13
C ALA A 121 -18.09 11.94 -19.59
N PHE A 122 -17.24 11.52 -18.66
CA PHE A 122 -15.88 11.08 -18.93
C PHE A 122 -15.88 9.64 -19.44
N LYS A 123 -14.81 9.22 -20.10
CA LYS A 123 -14.66 7.84 -20.59
C LYS A 123 -14.07 6.91 -19.54
N ILE A 124 -13.24 7.48 -18.68
CA ILE A 124 -12.57 6.79 -17.57
C ILE A 124 -12.77 7.60 -16.29
N VAL A 125 -13.02 6.91 -15.19
CA VAL A 125 -12.88 7.45 -13.84
C VAL A 125 -11.69 6.78 -13.17
N LEU A 126 -10.77 7.59 -12.69
CA LEU A 126 -9.72 7.19 -11.76
C LEU A 126 -10.23 7.42 -10.35
N ILE A 127 -10.26 6.35 -9.56
CA ILE A 127 -10.60 6.44 -8.13
C ILE A 127 -9.36 6.10 -7.32
N GLU A 128 -8.92 7.02 -6.47
CA GLU A 128 -7.72 6.85 -5.64
C GLU A 128 -8.04 6.91 -4.14
N PHE A 129 -7.41 6.03 -3.36
CA PHE A 129 -7.41 6.07 -1.90
C PHE A 129 -6.02 6.43 -1.37
N TRP A 130 -5.98 7.37 -0.41
CA TRP A 130 -4.73 7.88 0.15
C TRP A 130 -4.90 8.40 1.60
N ALA A 131 -3.78 8.76 2.23
CA ALA A 131 -3.75 9.39 3.56
C ALA A 131 -2.54 10.34 3.68
N THR A 132 -2.59 11.32 4.59
CA THR A 132 -1.48 12.29 4.72
C THR A 132 -0.19 11.67 5.23
N TRP A 133 -0.27 10.65 6.08
CA TRP A 133 0.88 9.89 6.58
C TRP A 133 1.51 8.97 5.52
N CYS A 134 0.82 8.73 4.40
CA CYS A 134 1.30 7.89 3.32
C CYS A 134 2.34 8.65 2.48
N ARG A 135 3.62 8.45 2.79
CA ARG A 135 4.71 9.11 2.06
C ARG A 135 4.73 8.80 0.55
N PRO A 136 4.52 7.55 0.08
CA PRO A 136 4.45 7.28 -1.36
C PRO A 136 3.31 8.03 -2.07
N CYS A 137 2.18 8.28 -1.39
CA CYS A 137 1.07 9.05 -1.95
C CYS A 137 1.51 10.46 -2.39
N HIS A 138 2.49 11.06 -1.70
CA HIS A 138 2.96 12.42 -2.00
C HIS A 138 3.62 12.52 -3.38
N ASN A 139 4.17 11.42 -3.91
CA ASN A 139 4.73 11.36 -5.26
C ASN A 139 3.62 11.31 -6.33
N VAL A 140 2.44 10.79 -5.97
CA VAL A 140 1.30 10.57 -6.87
C VAL A 140 0.46 11.84 -7.04
N PHE A 141 0.39 12.72 -6.05
CA PHE A 141 -0.39 13.96 -6.11
C PHE A 141 -0.12 14.85 -7.33
N PRO A 142 1.14 15.25 -7.64
CA PRO A 142 1.40 16.06 -8.83
C PRO A 142 1.02 15.34 -10.13
N HIS A 143 1.15 14.02 -10.17
CA HIS A 143 0.76 13.22 -11.33
C HIS A 143 -0.76 13.21 -11.53
N LEU A 144 -1.55 12.94 -10.49
CA LEU A 144 -3.02 13.02 -10.57
C LEU A 144 -3.51 14.42 -10.93
N SER A 145 -2.85 15.47 -10.43
CA SER A 145 -3.09 16.85 -10.87
C SER A 145 -2.82 17.05 -12.35
N HIS A 146 -1.73 16.51 -12.88
CA HIS A 146 -1.43 16.60 -14.31
C HIS A 146 -2.52 15.91 -15.14
N LEU A 147 -2.91 14.69 -14.78
CA LEU A 147 -3.96 13.94 -15.49
C LEU A 147 -5.31 14.64 -15.46
N ALA A 148 -5.74 15.11 -14.29
CA ALA A 148 -7.01 15.80 -14.12
C ALA A 148 -7.12 17.08 -14.97
N ASN A 149 -5.99 17.75 -15.25
CA ASN A 149 -5.96 18.99 -16.00
C ASN A 149 -5.68 18.81 -17.50
N ASN A 150 -5.09 17.69 -17.92
CA ASN A 150 -4.58 17.52 -19.29
C ASN A 150 -5.18 16.34 -20.06
N GLU A 151 -5.88 15.41 -19.42
CA GLU A 151 -6.56 14.30 -20.10
C GLU A 151 -8.09 14.47 -20.05
N PRO A 152 -8.72 15.04 -21.10
CA PRO A 152 -10.15 15.39 -21.10
C PRO A 152 -11.08 14.18 -21.03
N ARG A 153 -10.57 12.96 -21.26
CA ARG A 153 -11.36 11.72 -21.17
C ARG A 153 -11.38 11.12 -19.76
N VAL A 154 -10.58 11.64 -18.83
CA VAL A 154 -10.39 11.09 -17.49
C VAL A 154 -10.96 12.02 -16.42
N LYS A 155 -11.80 11.45 -15.54
CA LYS A 155 -12.19 12.08 -14.27
C LYS A 155 -11.34 11.51 -13.14
N VAL A 156 -10.65 12.35 -12.40
CA VAL A 156 -9.99 11.95 -11.14
C VAL A 156 -10.94 12.20 -9.97
N ILE A 157 -11.10 11.20 -9.10
CA ILE A 157 -11.86 11.30 -7.83
C ILE A 157 -11.01 10.63 -6.75
N THR A 158 -10.72 11.34 -5.67
CA THR A 158 -9.85 10.80 -4.61
C THR A 158 -10.53 10.81 -3.24
N PHE A 159 -10.24 9.80 -2.45
CA PHE A 159 -10.74 9.61 -1.09
C PHE A 159 -9.56 9.58 -0.11
N ALA A 160 -9.52 10.59 0.74
CA ALA A 160 -8.59 10.66 1.85
C ALA A 160 -9.18 9.96 3.07
N ASP A 161 -8.45 9.02 3.65
CA ASP A 161 -8.85 8.31 4.87
C ASP A 161 -7.61 8.07 5.76
N GLU A 162 -7.46 8.90 6.80
CA GLU A 162 -6.35 8.79 7.75
C GLU A 162 -6.38 7.48 8.55
N GLY A 163 -7.55 6.84 8.64
CA GLY A 163 -7.81 5.62 9.38
C GLY A 163 -7.91 4.36 8.53
N ILE A 164 -7.61 4.41 7.24
CA ILE A 164 -7.92 3.33 6.29
C ILE A 164 -7.44 1.92 6.71
N PHE A 165 -6.40 1.84 7.54
CA PHE A 165 -5.84 0.58 8.06
C PHE A 165 -6.07 0.31 9.54
N ASN A 166 -6.52 1.29 10.33
CA ASN A 166 -6.61 1.15 11.78
C ASN A 166 -7.89 1.73 12.39
N GLY A 167 -8.79 2.29 11.58
CA GLY A 167 -10.05 2.89 12.01
C GLY A 167 -9.89 4.23 12.76
N THR A 168 -8.72 4.85 12.74
CA THR A 168 -8.52 6.17 13.37
C THR A 168 -9.41 7.21 12.68
N PRO A 169 -10.24 7.98 13.41
CA PRO A 169 -11.07 9.00 12.78
C PRO A 169 -10.23 10.04 12.04
N THR A 170 -10.68 10.44 10.85
CA THR A 170 -10.04 11.51 10.08
C THR A 170 -10.35 12.88 10.71
N ASP A 171 -9.31 13.63 11.11
CA ASP A 171 -9.44 15.06 11.45
C ASP A 171 -9.62 15.87 10.16
N VAL A 172 -10.88 16.16 9.84
CA VAL A 172 -11.28 16.92 8.66
C VAL A 172 -10.60 18.28 8.59
N ALA A 173 -10.42 18.97 9.72
CA ALA A 173 -9.83 20.30 9.72
C ALA A 173 -8.32 20.24 9.45
N ALA A 174 -7.61 19.28 10.04
CA ALA A 174 -6.20 19.04 9.76
C ALA A 174 -5.97 18.63 8.31
N LEU A 175 -6.80 17.72 7.78
CA LEU A 175 -6.71 17.27 6.40
C LEU A 175 -6.99 18.42 5.41
N LYS A 176 -7.99 19.28 5.67
CA LYS A 176 -8.21 20.50 4.88
C LYS A 176 -6.96 21.39 4.87
N ARG A 177 -6.36 21.65 6.04
CA ARG A 177 -5.13 22.46 6.12
C ARG A 177 -3.98 21.83 5.32
N PHE A 178 -3.81 20.51 5.40
CA PHE A 178 -2.80 19.80 4.60
C PHE A 178 -3.04 20.01 3.10
N VAL A 179 -4.26 19.77 2.61
CA VAL A 179 -4.59 19.88 1.18
C VAL A 179 -4.42 21.31 0.68
N PHE A 180 -4.89 22.32 1.41
CA PHE A 180 -4.79 23.73 0.99
C PHE A 180 -3.40 24.35 1.14
N ALA A 181 -2.54 23.78 1.99
CA ALA A 181 -1.13 24.18 2.07
C ALA A 181 -0.30 23.69 0.87
N ARG A 182 -0.86 22.79 0.04
CA ARG A 182 -0.17 22.18 -1.10
C ARG A 182 -0.60 22.80 -2.43
N GLY A 183 0.37 22.99 -3.33
CA GLY A 183 0.14 23.50 -4.69
C GLY A 183 -0.04 22.41 -5.75
N ASP A 184 0.14 21.15 -5.39
CA ASP A 184 0.22 19.99 -6.30
C ASP A 184 -0.99 19.04 -6.20
N MET A 185 -2.06 19.49 -5.56
CA MET A 185 -3.31 18.74 -5.35
C MET A 185 -4.51 19.46 -5.99
N ASN A 186 -4.49 19.57 -7.31
CA ASN A 186 -5.47 20.29 -8.12
C ASN A 186 -6.46 19.33 -8.80
N TYR A 187 -7.17 18.54 -8.00
CA TYR A 187 -8.17 17.56 -8.44
C TYR A 187 -9.24 17.36 -7.34
N PRO A 188 -10.36 16.66 -7.64
CA PRO A 188 -11.40 16.37 -6.64
C PRO A 188 -10.91 15.51 -5.47
N ILE A 189 -11.14 15.98 -4.24
CA ILE A 189 -10.72 15.34 -2.99
C ILE A 189 -11.89 15.30 -2.01
N PHE A 190 -12.14 14.10 -1.48
CA PHE A 190 -13.26 13.80 -0.58
C PHE A 190 -12.78 13.01 0.64
N ILE A 191 -13.57 13.04 1.72
CA ILE A 191 -13.39 12.17 2.89
C ILE A 191 -14.60 11.24 2.97
N ASP A 192 -14.33 9.95 3.09
CA ASP A 192 -15.34 8.90 3.19
C ASP A 192 -15.67 8.55 4.65
N THR A 193 -16.23 9.50 5.38
CA THR A 193 -16.54 9.34 6.83
C THR A 193 -17.53 8.21 7.12
N ASN A 194 -18.28 7.76 6.11
CA ASN A 194 -19.29 6.70 6.23
C ASN A 194 -18.85 5.37 5.60
N HIS A 195 -17.58 5.25 5.17
CA HIS A 195 -17.03 4.08 4.51
C HIS A 195 -17.82 3.60 3.28
N VAL A 196 -18.47 4.51 2.54
CA VAL A 196 -19.22 4.20 1.31
C VAL A 196 -18.25 3.76 0.20
N ALA A 197 -17.25 4.57 -0.13
CA ALA A 197 -16.23 4.26 -1.13
C ALA A 197 -15.35 3.08 -0.67
N TYR A 198 -15.01 3.04 0.62
CA TYR A 198 -14.27 1.94 1.22
C TYR A 198 -14.98 0.59 1.01
N ASN A 199 -16.28 0.51 1.33
CA ASN A 199 -17.03 -0.73 1.19
C ASN A 199 -17.39 -1.06 -0.27
N ALA A 200 -17.60 -0.06 -1.11
CA ALA A 200 -17.96 -0.26 -2.52
C ALA A 200 -16.75 -0.65 -3.39
N LEU A 201 -15.53 -0.22 -3.04
CA LEU A 201 -14.36 -0.36 -3.91
C LEU A 201 -13.10 -0.86 -3.21
N PHE A 202 -12.63 -0.20 -2.14
CA PHE A 202 -11.36 -0.55 -1.49
C PHE A 202 -11.36 -1.97 -0.93
N LYS A 203 -12.34 -2.28 -0.06
CA LYS A 203 -12.50 -3.58 0.59
C LYS A 203 -12.70 -4.73 -0.41
N PRO A 204 -13.66 -4.67 -1.37
CA PRO A 204 -13.81 -5.72 -2.36
C PRO A 204 -12.64 -5.78 -3.35
N GLY A 205 -11.88 -4.68 -3.52
CA GLY A 205 -10.68 -4.63 -4.34
C GLY A 205 -9.55 -5.53 -3.82
N GLN A 206 -9.54 -5.85 -2.52
CA GLN A 206 -8.57 -6.74 -1.85
C GLN A 206 -7.09 -6.38 -2.04
N ASN A 207 -6.80 -5.17 -2.53
CA ASN A 207 -5.47 -4.59 -2.49
C ASN A 207 -5.43 -3.61 -1.31
N PHE A 208 -4.85 -4.03 -0.19
CA PHE A 208 -4.87 -3.24 1.06
C PHE A 208 -3.60 -2.39 1.17
N SER A 209 -3.34 -1.56 0.16
CA SER A 209 -2.24 -0.60 0.11
C SER A 209 -2.75 0.82 -0.12
N VAL A 210 -1.92 1.83 0.15
CA VAL A 210 -2.08 3.20 -0.36
C VAL A 210 -0.72 3.74 -0.82
N PRO A 211 -0.64 4.56 -1.89
CA PRO A 211 -1.77 4.99 -2.73
C PRO A 211 -2.35 3.82 -3.52
N LEU A 212 -3.66 3.81 -3.71
CA LEU A 212 -4.35 2.77 -4.47
C LEU A 212 -5.28 3.40 -5.49
N VAL A 213 -5.02 3.16 -6.76
CA VAL A 213 -5.78 3.69 -7.89
C VAL A 213 -6.53 2.56 -8.58
N PHE A 214 -7.78 2.84 -8.96
CA PHE A 214 -8.61 2.02 -9.82
C PHE A 214 -8.82 2.74 -11.16
N ILE A 215 -8.54 2.06 -12.28
CA ILE A 215 -8.94 2.53 -13.61
C ILE A 215 -10.28 1.90 -13.96
N ILE A 216 -11.32 2.72 -14.13
CA ILE A 216 -12.68 2.26 -14.38
C ILE A 216 -13.22 2.94 -15.63
N THR A 217 -13.67 2.17 -16.63
CA THR A 217 -14.34 2.74 -17.81
C THR A 217 -15.81 3.00 -17.51
N THR A 218 -16.33 4.15 -17.93
CA THR A 218 -17.71 4.56 -17.60
C THR A 218 -18.78 3.83 -18.39
N HIS A 219 -18.49 3.49 -19.65
CA HIS A 219 -19.46 2.89 -20.57
C HIS A 219 -19.91 1.48 -20.16
N ASP A 220 -18.99 0.65 -19.66
CA ASP A 220 -19.26 -0.72 -19.21
C ASP A 220 -19.09 -0.90 -17.68
N ARG A 221 -18.67 0.16 -16.98
CA ARG A 221 -18.40 0.22 -15.54
C ARG A 221 -17.38 -0.82 -15.08
N LYS A 222 -16.48 -1.27 -15.95
CA LYS A 222 -15.49 -2.30 -15.60
C LYS A 222 -14.22 -1.71 -15.03
N VAL A 223 -13.66 -2.40 -14.05
CA VAL A 223 -12.30 -2.14 -13.55
C VAL A 223 -11.30 -2.78 -14.51
N HIS A 224 -10.42 -1.97 -15.09
CA HIS A 224 -9.34 -2.45 -15.97
C HIS A 224 -8.05 -2.72 -15.21
N TRP A 225 -7.83 -1.99 -14.12
CA TRP A 225 -6.59 -2.08 -13.37
C TRP A 225 -6.76 -1.54 -11.94
N VAL A 226 -5.98 -2.11 -11.02
CA VAL A 226 -5.92 -1.76 -9.60
C VAL A 226 -4.46 -1.81 -9.16
N GLY A 227 -3.90 -0.71 -8.65
CA GLY A 227 -2.48 -0.71 -8.23
C GLY A 227 -1.99 0.62 -7.66
N ASN A 228 -0.67 0.72 -7.49
CA ASN A 228 -0.02 1.91 -6.95
C ASN A 228 -0.03 3.03 -8.00
N GLY A 229 -0.42 4.25 -7.61
CA GLY A 229 -0.47 5.41 -8.53
C GLY A 229 0.86 5.78 -9.21
N GLU A 230 2.01 5.36 -8.68
CA GLU A 230 3.31 5.50 -9.35
C GLU A 230 3.42 4.66 -10.63
N GLU A 231 2.60 3.60 -10.77
CA GLU A 231 2.60 2.67 -11.91
C GLU A 231 1.44 2.93 -12.90
N LEU A 232 0.73 4.05 -12.74
CA LEU A 232 -0.54 4.34 -13.42
C LEU A 232 -0.45 4.50 -14.95
N ASP A 233 0.67 5.02 -15.47
CA ASP A 233 0.77 5.49 -16.85
C ASP A 233 0.49 4.40 -17.90
N ALA A 234 1.21 3.28 -17.81
CA ALA A 234 1.08 2.21 -18.80
C ALA A 234 -0.32 1.56 -18.77
N PRO A 235 -0.89 1.19 -17.61
CA PRO A 235 -2.27 0.72 -17.52
C PRO A 235 -3.30 1.73 -18.05
N LEU A 236 -3.12 3.03 -17.75
CA LEU A 236 -4.04 4.07 -18.22
C LEU A 236 -3.98 4.21 -19.75
N ALA A 237 -2.78 4.18 -20.34
CA ALA A 237 -2.62 4.22 -21.79
C ALA A 237 -3.32 3.03 -22.48
N VAL A 238 -3.23 1.82 -21.90
CA VAL A 238 -3.95 0.64 -22.41
C VAL A 238 -5.46 0.85 -22.34
N ALA A 239 -5.99 1.31 -21.21
CA ALA A 239 -7.42 1.57 -21.05
C ALA A 239 -7.93 2.67 -21.99
N LEU A 240 -7.15 3.73 -22.21
CA LEU A 240 -7.50 4.80 -23.15
C LEU A 240 -7.50 4.29 -24.60
N ALA A 241 -6.60 3.38 -24.96
CA ALA A 241 -6.54 2.78 -26.28
C ALA A 241 -7.70 1.81 -26.56
N SER A 242 -8.31 1.21 -25.53
CA SER A 242 -9.47 0.31 -25.67
C SER A 242 -10.81 1.03 -25.82
N LEU A 243 -10.85 2.36 -25.71
CA LEU A 243 -12.06 3.19 -25.87
C LEU A 243 -12.48 3.43 -27.34
N ARG A 244 -11.80 2.79 -28.29
CA ARG A 244 -12.05 2.94 -29.74
C ARG A 244 -13.41 2.42 -30.15
#